data_AF-A0A076HDU5-F1
#
_entry.id   AF-A0A076HDU5-F1
#
_cell.length_a   1.000
_cell.length_b   1.000
_cell.length_c   1.000
_cell.angle_alpha   90.00
_cell.angle_beta   90.00
_cell.angle_gamma   90.00
#
_symmetry.space_group_name_H-M   'P 1'
#
loop_
_entity.id
_entity.type
_entity.pdbx_description
1 polymer ?
#
loop_
_entity_poly.entity_id
_entity_poly.type
_entity_poly.pdbx_seq_one_letter_code
_entity_poly.pdbx_strand_id
1 'polypeptide(L)'
;MASTQSSLGFGATSKWNDPVRFQRKGGAEQSAALTNGEFLKQSCDQMAIGVGPRSHADCPHRVTSECYSPEDDASLETVVNASYRQVFGNAHVMDFERCSELEAQLRDGRLTVREFVRGLAKSSFYKDRFFRSVAPQRGVELTFKHLLGRAPETQAEISAKIALLAEHGHDGLVDSIVDSAEYLEVFGSDVVPYARSWSSPADLSTAAFPMLAALQRSFAGSDSARGAGPALTRSLANGVAPRISLPSQPIGLRPSSGSFTGKQFSSKAPGITSGKDSGPMRGDVYVTFGLGQREQETYQRCPGDGPDQLAALIRSTYKQVMGNPHLMEFERVVSAESKFIDGYLSTREFVRAVGLSAEYKRRFFETSAPYRFIELNFKHFLGRAPQSQAEISEHTKILAEGGYEAEISSYVDSAEYQNTFGEDTVPFARILTESGRSQVDFNRQLSLAEGYAASDTVLGSSALVSSVATGLAPSGWSKTTSRANRTGTQSGAPDPTKKRFRIVVASQAARSRQRTAGNSYVVSGKDMSSQMKYIHARGGKIVSITEVM
;
A
#
# COMPACT_ATOMS: atom_id res chain seq x y z
N MET A 1 -41.52 3.15 -23.43
CA MET A 1 -41.04 4.06 -22.37
C MET A 1 -39.53 4.20 -22.53
N ALA A 2 -39.05 5.42 -22.78
CA ALA A 2 -37.68 5.69 -23.22
C ALA A 2 -36.64 5.40 -22.12
N SER A 3 -35.67 4.56 -22.44
CA SER A 3 -34.54 4.19 -21.58
C SER A 3 -33.43 5.24 -21.65
N THR A 4 -33.55 6.29 -20.84
CA THR A 4 -32.41 7.17 -20.49
C THR A 4 -31.79 6.69 -19.18
N GLN A 5 -31.29 5.45 -19.14
CA GLN A 5 -30.35 5.06 -18.10
C GLN A 5 -28.97 5.56 -18.49
N SER A 6 -28.59 6.72 -17.94
CA SER A 6 -27.20 7.16 -17.92
C SER A 6 -26.34 6.03 -17.33
N SER A 7 -25.23 5.75 -18.00
CA SER A 7 -24.28 4.64 -17.79
C SER A 7 -23.47 4.72 -16.49
N LEU A 8 -24.12 5.06 -15.38
CA LEU A 8 -23.54 5.27 -14.05
C LEU A 8 -23.26 3.95 -13.29
N GLY A 9 -23.44 2.81 -13.94
CA GLY A 9 -23.19 1.49 -13.38
C GLY A 9 -21.70 1.19 -13.17
N PHE A 10 -21.40 0.54 -12.04
CA PHE A 10 -20.17 -0.23 -11.87
C PHE A 10 -20.04 -1.25 -13.01
N GLY A 11 -18.81 -1.56 -13.44
CA GLY A 11 -18.47 -2.20 -14.74
C GLY A 11 -19.14 -3.52 -15.15
N ALA A 12 -20.10 -4.02 -14.38
CA ALA A 12 -20.95 -5.17 -14.67
C ALA A 12 -22.12 -4.90 -15.64
N THR A 13 -22.46 -3.63 -15.94
CA THR A 13 -23.49 -3.33 -16.95
C THR A 13 -22.93 -3.62 -18.34
N SER A 14 -23.54 -4.52 -19.11
CA SER A 14 -23.24 -4.72 -20.53
C SER A 14 -24.25 -3.95 -21.40
N LYS A 15 -23.86 -3.59 -22.63
CA LYS A 15 -24.81 -3.00 -23.60
C LYS A 15 -25.75 -4.05 -24.19
N TRP A 16 -25.30 -5.31 -24.24
CA TRP A 16 -26.04 -6.46 -24.74
C TRP A 16 -26.33 -7.40 -23.59
N ASN A 17 -27.58 -7.86 -23.48
CA ASN A 17 -28.00 -8.80 -22.44
C ASN A 17 -27.50 -10.22 -22.73
N ASP A 18 -27.39 -10.57 -24.01
CA ASP A 18 -26.92 -11.88 -24.48
C ASP A 18 -25.60 -11.75 -25.26
N PRO A 19 -24.77 -12.81 -25.30
CA PRO A 19 -23.57 -12.83 -26.14
C PRO A 19 -23.90 -12.56 -27.61
N VAL A 20 -23.20 -11.58 -28.18
CA VAL A 20 -23.37 -11.20 -29.58
C VAL A 20 -22.63 -12.22 -30.46
N ARG A 21 -23.34 -12.77 -31.44
CA ARG A 21 -22.84 -13.83 -32.31
C ARG A 21 -23.27 -13.62 -33.75
N PHE A 22 -22.44 -14.09 -34.66
CA PHE A 22 -22.71 -14.09 -36.09
C PHE A 22 -21.89 -15.16 -36.77
N GLN A 23 -22.53 -15.82 -37.71
CA GLN A 23 -21.90 -16.81 -38.57
C GLN A 23 -22.47 -16.56 -39.95
N ARG A 24 -21.61 -16.50 -40.96
CA ARG A 24 -22.03 -16.60 -42.35
C ARG A 24 -21.31 -17.81 -42.90
N LYS A 25 -22.07 -18.83 -43.32
CA LYS A 25 -21.48 -20.00 -43.98
C LYS A 25 -21.02 -19.63 -45.39
N GLY A 26 -19.93 -18.88 -45.48
CA GLY A 26 -19.14 -18.80 -46.71
C GLY A 26 -18.61 -20.19 -47.03
N GLY A 27 -18.39 -20.49 -48.32
CA GLY A 27 -17.70 -21.69 -48.77
C GLY A 27 -16.22 -21.66 -48.37
N ALA A 28 -15.94 -21.64 -47.08
CA ALA A 28 -14.63 -21.92 -46.55
C ALA A 28 -14.38 -23.40 -46.86
N GLU A 29 -13.58 -23.66 -47.90
CA GLU A 29 -12.88 -24.93 -48.04
C GLU A 29 -12.31 -25.28 -46.67
N GLN A 30 -12.51 -26.51 -46.19
CA GLN A 30 -11.94 -26.98 -44.94
C GLN A 30 -10.43 -26.79 -44.99
N SER A 31 -9.95 -25.64 -44.50
CA SER A 31 -8.53 -25.34 -44.47
C SER A 31 -7.89 -26.26 -43.43
N ALA A 32 -6.74 -26.80 -43.77
CA ALA A 32 -5.97 -27.63 -42.85
C ALA A 32 -5.71 -26.84 -41.56
N ALA A 33 -5.98 -27.43 -40.40
CA ALA A 33 -5.71 -26.81 -39.11
C ALA A 33 -4.24 -26.37 -39.04
N LEU A 34 -4.01 -25.08 -38.80
CA LEU A 34 -2.66 -24.51 -38.71
C LEU A 34 -2.11 -24.60 -37.28
N THR A 35 -2.99 -24.80 -36.30
CA THR A 35 -2.66 -24.86 -34.88
C THR A 35 -3.25 -26.11 -34.23
N ASN A 36 -2.61 -26.59 -33.16
CA ASN A 36 -3.12 -27.72 -32.38
C ASN A 36 -4.53 -27.46 -31.84
N GLY A 37 -4.84 -26.21 -31.45
CA GLY A 37 -6.17 -25.83 -30.97
C GLY A 37 -7.24 -25.95 -32.07
N GLU A 38 -6.94 -25.49 -33.29
CA GLU A 38 -7.83 -25.66 -34.43
C GLU A 38 -8.03 -27.12 -34.81
N PHE A 39 -6.98 -27.93 -34.76
CA PHE A 39 -7.08 -29.37 -35.03
C PHE A 39 -8.03 -30.06 -34.05
N LEU A 40 -7.87 -29.77 -32.76
CA LEU A 40 -8.71 -30.32 -31.70
C LEU A 40 -10.17 -29.86 -31.82
N LYS A 41 -10.39 -28.59 -32.18
CA LYS A 41 -11.74 -28.08 -32.46
C LYS A 41 -12.36 -28.77 -33.68
N GLN A 42 -11.63 -28.85 -34.79
CA GLN A 42 -12.09 -29.51 -36.02
C GLN A 42 -12.45 -30.98 -35.76
N SER A 43 -11.64 -31.67 -34.94
CA SER A 43 -11.95 -33.03 -34.48
C SER A 43 -13.27 -33.09 -33.71
N CYS A 44 -13.55 -32.12 -32.83
CA CYS A 44 -14.83 -32.03 -32.14
C CYS A 44 -16.02 -31.67 -33.04
N ASP A 45 -15.84 -30.80 -34.01
CA ASP A 45 -16.88 -30.45 -34.97
C ASP A 45 -17.23 -31.64 -35.89
N GLN A 46 -16.25 -32.51 -36.20
CA GLN A 46 -16.47 -33.76 -36.93
C GLN A 46 -17.31 -34.80 -36.16
N MET A 47 -17.37 -34.72 -34.82
CA MET A 47 -18.20 -35.62 -34.01
C MET A 47 -19.71 -35.38 -34.19
N ALA A 48 -20.12 -34.36 -34.97
CA ALA A 48 -21.51 -34.08 -35.35
C ALA A 48 -22.50 -34.00 -34.16
N ILE A 49 -22.03 -33.50 -33.02
CA ILE A 49 -22.83 -33.34 -31.80
C ILE A 49 -23.84 -32.21 -32.00
N GLY A 50 -25.11 -32.44 -31.65
CA GLY A 50 -26.19 -31.46 -31.77
C GLY A 50 -25.95 -30.15 -31.02
N VAL A 51 -26.59 -29.07 -31.48
CA VAL A 51 -26.48 -27.72 -30.89
C VAL A 51 -27.26 -27.67 -29.57
N GLY A 52 -26.59 -27.33 -28.47
CA GLY A 52 -27.20 -27.22 -27.15
C GLY A 52 -26.19 -27.12 -26.00
N PRO A 53 -26.66 -26.92 -24.75
CA PRO A 53 -25.82 -26.96 -23.57
C PRO A 53 -25.26 -28.37 -23.38
N ARG A 54 -23.95 -28.49 -23.25
CA ARG A 54 -23.25 -29.76 -23.09
C ARG A 54 -22.22 -29.73 -21.97
N SER A 55 -21.84 -30.91 -21.50
CA SER A 55 -20.79 -31.04 -20.50
C SER A 55 -19.42 -30.94 -21.16
N HIS A 56 -18.41 -30.45 -20.42
CA HIS A 56 -17.03 -30.38 -20.89
C HIS A 56 -16.46 -31.77 -21.23
N ALA A 57 -16.98 -32.83 -20.61
CA ALA A 57 -16.56 -34.20 -20.84
C ALA A 57 -16.90 -34.73 -22.25
N ASP A 58 -17.96 -34.22 -22.88
CA ASP A 58 -18.43 -34.71 -24.20
C ASP A 58 -17.50 -34.25 -25.34
N CYS A 59 -16.96 -33.04 -25.21
CA CYS A 59 -15.83 -32.57 -25.99
C CYS A 59 -15.16 -31.47 -25.18
N PRO A 60 -13.85 -31.53 -24.93
CA PRO A 60 -13.17 -30.49 -24.18
C PRO A 60 -12.89 -29.23 -25.01
N HIS A 61 -12.91 -29.26 -26.34
CA HIS A 61 -12.37 -28.17 -27.19
C HIS A 61 -13.39 -27.41 -28.05
N ARG A 62 -14.66 -27.49 -27.70
CA ARG A 62 -15.77 -26.83 -28.42
C ARG A 62 -16.66 -26.10 -27.40
N VAL A 63 -17.47 -25.13 -27.81
CA VAL A 63 -18.18 -24.27 -26.84
C VAL A 63 -19.26 -25.03 -26.07
N THR A 64 -19.32 -24.86 -24.75
CA THR A 64 -20.26 -25.61 -23.87
C THR A 64 -21.73 -25.17 -24.06
N SER A 65 -21.96 -23.95 -24.55
CA SER A 65 -23.29 -23.40 -24.85
C SER A 65 -23.36 -22.85 -26.27
N GLU A 66 -23.26 -23.71 -27.28
CA GLU A 66 -23.52 -23.28 -28.66
C GLU A 66 -25.02 -23.12 -28.88
N CYS A 67 -25.45 -21.93 -29.32
CA CYS A 67 -26.79 -21.74 -29.89
C CYS A 67 -26.69 -21.04 -31.25
N TYR A 68 -27.78 -21.09 -32.00
CA TYR A 68 -27.87 -20.63 -33.38
C TYR A 68 -27.35 -19.20 -33.60
N SER A 69 -26.35 -19.07 -34.46
CA SER A 69 -25.80 -17.78 -34.91
C SER A 69 -26.59 -17.27 -36.14
N PRO A 70 -27.17 -16.05 -36.07
CA PRO A 70 -27.91 -15.48 -37.20
C PRO A 70 -26.97 -15.03 -38.33
N GLU A 71 -27.50 -15.06 -39.56
CA GLU A 71 -26.83 -14.65 -40.81
C GLU A 71 -27.24 -13.24 -41.31
N ASP A 72 -28.09 -12.56 -40.55
CA ASP A 72 -28.71 -11.28 -40.91
C ASP A 72 -27.68 -10.12 -40.96
N ASP A 73 -27.85 -9.20 -41.91
CA ASP A 73 -26.98 -8.01 -42.03
C ASP A 73 -27.08 -7.10 -40.78
N ALA A 74 -28.25 -7.05 -40.12
CA ALA A 74 -28.39 -6.34 -38.85
C ALA A 74 -27.55 -6.98 -37.73
N SER A 75 -27.48 -8.32 -37.68
CA SER A 75 -26.64 -9.03 -36.73
C SER A 75 -25.16 -8.76 -37.02
N LEU A 76 -24.76 -8.76 -38.29
CA LEU A 76 -23.39 -8.40 -38.70
C LEU A 76 -22.98 -7.01 -38.17
N GLU A 77 -23.81 -5.98 -38.34
CA GLU A 77 -23.51 -4.65 -37.82
C GLU A 77 -23.38 -4.63 -36.28
N THR A 78 -24.22 -5.40 -35.58
CA THR A 78 -24.11 -5.50 -34.11
C THR A 78 -22.82 -6.18 -33.69
N VAL A 79 -22.36 -7.20 -34.41
CA VAL A 79 -21.11 -7.95 -34.14
C VAL A 79 -19.90 -7.10 -34.40
N VAL A 80 -19.88 -6.35 -35.50
CA VAL A 80 -18.80 -5.41 -35.80
C VAL A 80 -18.69 -4.39 -34.67
N ASN A 81 -19.79 -3.72 -34.32
CA ASN A 81 -19.80 -2.72 -33.24
C ASN A 81 -19.44 -3.31 -31.87
N ALA A 82 -19.88 -4.54 -31.56
CA ALA A 82 -19.54 -5.24 -30.33
C ALA A 82 -18.04 -5.59 -30.27
N SER A 83 -17.47 -6.06 -31.38
CA SER A 83 -16.06 -6.43 -31.48
C SER A 83 -15.15 -5.22 -31.29
N TYR A 84 -15.45 -4.09 -31.93
CA TYR A 84 -14.71 -2.83 -31.71
C TYR A 84 -14.79 -2.40 -30.24
N ARG A 85 -15.98 -2.46 -29.64
CA ARG A 85 -16.17 -2.08 -28.23
C ARG A 85 -15.43 -3.00 -27.26
N GLN A 86 -15.35 -4.30 -27.56
CA GLN A 86 -14.66 -5.25 -26.72
C GLN A 86 -13.13 -5.08 -26.82
N VAL A 87 -12.61 -5.07 -28.05
CA VAL A 87 -11.16 -5.04 -28.32
C VAL A 87 -10.56 -3.69 -27.99
N PHE A 88 -11.20 -2.58 -28.37
CA PHE A 88 -10.70 -1.24 -28.09
C PHE A 88 -11.30 -0.62 -26.82
N GLY A 89 -12.18 -1.33 -26.11
CA GLY A 89 -12.87 -0.83 -24.94
C GLY A 89 -13.77 0.36 -25.26
N ASN A 90 -13.73 1.39 -24.42
CA ASN A 90 -14.43 2.65 -24.66
C ASN A 90 -13.60 3.67 -25.47
N ALA A 91 -12.55 3.22 -26.16
CA ALA A 91 -11.85 4.10 -27.08
C ALA A 91 -12.79 4.47 -28.23
N HIS A 92 -12.96 5.77 -28.48
CA HIS A 92 -13.66 6.23 -29.67
C HIS A 92 -12.80 5.92 -30.90
N VAL A 93 -13.33 5.09 -31.80
CA VAL A 93 -12.72 4.73 -33.08
C VAL A 93 -13.39 5.59 -34.15
N MET A 94 -12.62 6.42 -34.83
CA MET A 94 -13.13 7.22 -35.96
C MET A 94 -13.28 6.35 -37.21
N ASP A 95 -14.11 6.77 -38.17
CA ASP A 95 -14.41 5.97 -39.36
C ASP A 95 -13.16 5.62 -40.19
N PHE A 96 -12.15 6.50 -40.22
CA PHE A 96 -10.88 6.25 -40.92
C PHE A 96 -9.93 5.32 -40.13
N GLU A 97 -10.14 5.15 -38.83
CA GLU A 97 -9.34 4.25 -37.98
C GLU A 97 -9.91 2.82 -37.99
N ARG A 98 -11.11 2.63 -38.55
CA ARG A 98 -11.73 1.31 -38.73
C ARG A 98 -11.03 0.52 -39.82
N CYS A 99 -10.91 -0.78 -39.61
CA CYS A 99 -10.34 -1.71 -40.58
C CYS A 99 -11.42 -2.18 -41.56
N SER A 100 -11.73 -1.38 -42.58
CA SER A 100 -12.76 -1.68 -43.59
C SER A 100 -12.52 -3.00 -44.33
N GLU A 101 -11.25 -3.37 -44.55
CA GLU A 101 -10.87 -4.64 -45.18
C GLU A 101 -11.33 -5.85 -44.36
N LEU A 102 -11.12 -5.81 -43.03
CA LEU A 102 -11.52 -6.89 -42.13
C LEU A 102 -13.06 -6.98 -42.04
N GLU A 103 -13.76 -5.85 -42.05
CA GLU A 103 -15.22 -5.79 -42.06
C GLU A 103 -15.80 -6.39 -43.35
N ALA A 104 -15.22 -6.05 -44.51
CA ALA A 104 -15.62 -6.60 -45.80
C ALA A 104 -15.37 -8.12 -45.86
N GLN A 105 -14.23 -8.59 -45.37
CA GLN A 105 -13.91 -10.03 -45.33
C GLN A 105 -14.85 -10.81 -44.40
N LEU A 106 -15.25 -10.23 -43.26
CA LEU A 106 -16.27 -10.81 -42.38
C LEU A 106 -17.65 -10.84 -43.07
N ARG A 107 -18.01 -9.77 -43.79
CA ARG A 107 -19.27 -9.70 -44.55
C ARG A 107 -19.34 -10.72 -45.67
N ASP A 108 -18.22 -10.98 -46.35
CA ASP A 108 -18.12 -12.01 -47.38
C ASP A 108 -18.10 -13.43 -46.79
N GLY A 109 -17.93 -13.59 -45.47
CA GLY A 109 -17.80 -14.89 -44.81
C GLY A 109 -16.43 -15.55 -45.04
N ARG A 110 -15.41 -14.78 -45.44
CA ARG A 110 -14.02 -15.28 -45.57
C ARG A 110 -13.32 -15.37 -44.20
N LEU A 111 -13.76 -14.56 -43.23
CA LEU A 111 -13.26 -14.58 -41.86
C LEU A 111 -14.37 -15.00 -40.90
N THR A 112 -13.97 -15.71 -39.86
CA THR A 112 -14.79 -15.94 -38.66
C THR A 112 -14.72 -14.75 -37.71
N VAL A 113 -15.66 -14.64 -36.75
CA VAL A 113 -15.63 -13.57 -35.72
C VAL A 113 -14.34 -13.64 -34.90
N ARG A 114 -13.84 -14.84 -34.62
CA ARG A 114 -12.54 -15.07 -33.98
C ARG A 114 -11.38 -14.45 -34.76
N GLU A 115 -11.31 -14.70 -36.07
CA GLU A 115 -10.22 -14.15 -36.90
C GLU A 115 -10.36 -12.65 -37.09
N PHE A 116 -11.59 -12.13 -37.15
CA PHE A 116 -11.86 -10.71 -37.13
C PHE A 116 -11.30 -10.05 -35.84
N VAL A 117 -11.59 -10.62 -34.67
CA VAL A 117 -11.04 -10.16 -33.38
C VAL A 117 -9.51 -10.27 -33.34
N ARG A 118 -8.94 -11.36 -33.87
CA ARG A 118 -7.48 -11.53 -34.02
C ARG A 118 -6.88 -10.41 -34.87
N GLY A 119 -7.50 -10.07 -36.00
CA GLY A 119 -7.09 -8.97 -36.87
C GLY A 119 -7.15 -7.60 -36.18
N LEU A 120 -8.24 -7.32 -35.46
CA LEU A 120 -8.38 -6.06 -34.71
C LEU A 120 -7.30 -5.90 -33.63
N ALA A 121 -6.97 -6.97 -32.89
CA ALA A 121 -5.95 -6.94 -31.84
C ALA A 121 -4.51 -6.84 -32.38
N LYS A 122 -4.28 -7.22 -33.65
CA LYS A 122 -2.99 -7.05 -34.35
C LYS A 122 -2.84 -5.70 -35.07
N SER A 123 -3.93 -4.94 -35.20
CA SER A 123 -3.93 -3.63 -35.85
C SER A 123 -2.91 -2.67 -35.22
N SER A 124 -2.38 -1.77 -36.05
CA SER A 124 -1.49 -0.69 -35.58
C SER A 124 -2.17 0.17 -34.52
N PHE A 125 -3.46 0.47 -34.72
CA PHE A 125 -4.27 1.26 -33.79
C PHE A 125 -4.35 0.63 -32.39
N TYR A 126 -4.53 -0.70 -32.30
CA TYR A 126 -4.48 -1.42 -31.03
C TYR A 126 -3.10 -1.30 -30.37
N LYS A 127 -2.03 -1.55 -31.15
CA LYS A 127 -0.65 -1.53 -30.68
C LYS A 127 -0.26 -0.16 -30.12
N ASP A 128 -0.65 0.93 -30.78
CA ASP A 128 -0.33 2.29 -30.33
C ASP A 128 -0.93 2.63 -28.96
N ARG A 129 -2.20 2.25 -28.74
CA ARG A 129 -2.93 2.62 -27.53
C ARG A 129 -2.69 1.70 -26.33
N PHE A 130 -2.55 0.40 -26.56
CA PHE A 130 -2.54 -0.58 -25.47
C PHE A 130 -1.21 -1.32 -25.29
N PHE A 131 -0.30 -1.22 -26.26
CA PHE A 131 0.97 -1.94 -26.24
C PHE A 131 2.19 -1.01 -26.16
N ARG A 132 2.37 -0.09 -27.11
CA ARG A 132 3.57 0.77 -27.22
C ARG A 132 3.71 1.78 -26.09
N SER A 133 2.59 2.30 -25.58
CA SER A 133 2.56 3.35 -24.55
C SER A 133 2.50 2.82 -23.12
N VAL A 134 2.62 1.50 -22.94
CA VAL A 134 2.24 0.79 -21.72
C VAL A 134 3.34 -0.20 -21.32
N ALA A 135 3.52 -0.44 -20.01
CA ALA A 135 4.49 -1.44 -19.54
C ALA A 135 4.08 -2.87 -19.96
N PRO A 136 5.02 -3.80 -20.24
CA PRO A 136 4.68 -5.15 -20.73
C PRO A 136 3.66 -5.91 -19.88
N GLN A 137 3.76 -5.81 -18.56
CA GLN A 137 2.80 -6.41 -17.62
C GLN A 137 1.38 -5.86 -17.82
N ARG A 138 1.26 -4.53 -17.99
CA ARG A 138 -0.03 -3.87 -18.22
C ARG A 138 -0.57 -4.17 -19.62
N GLY A 139 0.30 -4.28 -20.62
CA GLY A 139 -0.08 -4.72 -21.96
C GLY A 139 -0.69 -6.13 -21.92
N VAL A 140 -0.05 -7.06 -21.22
CA VAL A 140 -0.59 -8.42 -21.01
C VAL A 140 -1.93 -8.38 -20.27
N GLU A 141 -2.05 -7.66 -19.14
CA GLU A 141 -3.33 -7.49 -18.43
C GLU A 141 -4.48 -7.02 -19.34
N LEU A 142 -4.19 -6.05 -20.21
CA LEU A 142 -5.17 -5.52 -21.16
C LEU A 142 -5.52 -6.54 -22.25
N THR A 143 -4.53 -7.26 -22.80
CA THR A 143 -4.83 -8.32 -23.78
C THR A 143 -5.71 -9.43 -23.22
N PHE A 144 -5.50 -9.85 -21.96
CA PHE A 144 -6.39 -10.79 -21.27
C PHE A 144 -7.81 -10.23 -21.15
N LYS A 145 -7.95 -8.96 -20.75
CA LYS A 145 -9.25 -8.30 -20.65
C LYS A 145 -9.97 -8.23 -21.99
N HIS A 146 -9.28 -7.81 -23.05
CA HIS A 146 -9.88 -7.58 -24.37
C HIS A 146 -10.21 -8.89 -25.09
N LEU A 147 -9.35 -9.91 -25.01
CA LEU A 147 -9.53 -11.16 -25.76
C LEU A 147 -10.24 -12.26 -24.96
N LEU A 148 -9.93 -12.43 -23.68
CA LEU A 148 -10.52 -13.48 -22.84
C LEU A 148 -11.64 -12.99 -21.94
N GLY A 149 -11.81 -11.67 -21.80
CA GLY A 149 -12.85 -11.09 -20.96
C GLY A 149 -12.64 -11.32 -19.46
N ARG A 150 -11.43 -11.71 -19.05
CA ARG A 150 -11.04 -11.92 -17.65
C ARG A 150 -9.69 -11.27 -17.34
N ALA A 151 -9.37 -11.15 -16.06
CA ALA A 151 -8.04 -10.81 -15.61
C ALA A 151 -7.13 -12.06 -15.55
N PRO A 152 -5.80 -11.89 -15.64
CA PRO A 152 -4.86 -12.98 -15.32
C PRO A 152 -5.02 -13.41 -13.85
N GLU A 153 -4.99 -14.71 -13.59
CA GLU A 153 -5.27 -15.26 -12.25
C GLU A 153 -4.02 -15.39 -11.40
N THR A 154 -2.90 -15.76 -12.02
CA THR A 154 -1.65 -16.06 -11.32
C THR A 154 -0.49 -15.24 -11.88
N GLN A 155 0.48 -14.88 -11.04
CA GLN A 155 1.69 -14.21 -11.49
C GLN A 155 2.48 -15.03 -12.52
N ALA A 156 2.43 -16.36 -12.41
CA ALA A 156 3.04 -17.29 -13.36
C ALA A 156 2.48 -17.14 -14.79
N GLU A 157 1.16 -16.91 -14.91
CA GLU A 157 0.48 -16.69 -16.19
C GLU A 157 0.98 -15.41 -16.85
N ILE A 158 1.12 -14.33 -16.08
CA ILE A 158 1.70 -13.06 -16.57
C ILE A 158 3.14 -13.26 -17.02
N SER A 159 3.98 -13.92 -16.21
CA SER A 159 5.39 -14.14 -16.58
C SER A 159 5.53 -14.99 -17.85
N ALA A 160 4.72 -16.04 -18.02
CA ALA A 160 4.75 -16.89 -19.21
C ALA A 160 4.36 -16.11 -20.47
N LYS A 161 3.33 -15.25 -20.40
CA LYS A 161 2.93 -14.40 -21.52
C LYS A 161 3.94 -13.29 -21.82
N ILE A 162 4.63 -12.77 -20.81
CA ILE A 162 5.74 -11.81 -21.01
C ILE A 162 6.93 -12.48 -21.71
N ALA A 163 7.25 -13.73 -21.37
CA ALA A 163 8.29 -14.48 -22.06
C ALA A 163 7.93 -14.68 -23.55
N LEU A 164 6.70 -15.12 -23.84
CA LEU A 164 6.22 -15.24 -25.23
C LEU A 164 6.22 -13.89 -25.97
N LEU A 165 5.86 -12.82 -25.28
CA LEU A 165 5.90 -11.47 -25.85
C LEU A 165 7.32 -11.04 -26.20
N ALA A 166 8.32 -11.42 -25.41
CA ALA A 166 9.73 -11.13 -25.67
C ALA A 166 10.27 -11.94 -26.85
N GLU A 167 9.84 -13.19 -27.02
CA GLU A 167 10.30 -14.11 -28.07
C GLU A 167 9.63 -13.86 -29.43
N HIS A 168 8.31 -13.69 -29.44
CA HIS A 168 7.50 -13.64 -30.66
C HIS A 168 6.81 -12.29 -30.92
N GLY A 169 6.99 -11.32 -30.03
CA GLY A 169 6.35 -10.01 -30.12
C GLY A 169 4.84 -10.04 -29.83
N HIS A 170 4.18 -8.90 -30.06
CA HIS A 170 2.74 -8.74 -29.77
C HIS A 170 1.85 -9.67 -30.60
N ASP A 171 2.20 -9.91 -31.86
CA ASP A 171 1.37 -10.70 -32.75
C ASP A 171 1.35 -12.18 -32.32
N GLY A 172 2.51 -12.72 -31.93
CA GLY A 172 2.60 -14.06 -31.35
C GLY A 172 1.88 -14.17 -29.99
N LEU A 173 1.90 -13.11 -29.18
CA LEU A 173 1.11 -13.08 -27.93
C LEU A 173 -0.38 -13.19 -28.22
N VAL A 174 -0.92 -12.40 -29.17
CA VAL A 174 -2.33 -12.43 -29.56
C VAL A 174 -2.73 -13.81 -30.09
N ASP A 175 -1.91 -14.40 -30.97
CA ASP A 175 -2.16 -15.75 -31.50
C ASP A 175 -2.21 -16.78 -30.38
N SER A 176 -1.26 -16.74 -29.44
CA SER A 176 -1.23 -17.65 -28.29
C SER A 176 -2.46 -17.56 -27.37
N ILE A 177 -3.18 -16.44 -27.39
CA ILE A 177 -4.40 -16.24 -26.59
C ILE A 177 -5.63 -16.68 -27.39
N VAL A 178 -5.74 -16.28 -28.66
CA VAL A 178 -6.89 -16.64 -29.51
C VAL A 178 -6.93 -18.13 -29.82
N ASP A 179 -5.77 -18.78 -29.91
CA ASP A 179 -5.65 -20.22 -30.17
C ASP A 179 -5.63 -21.07 -28.89
N SER A 180 -5.81 -20.44 -27.73
CA SER A 180 -5.90 -21.15 -26.46
C SER A 180 -7.18 -21.99 -26.39
N ALA A 181 -7.10 -23.13 -25.70
CA ALA A 181 -8.27 -23.99 -25.46
C ALA A 181 -9.40 -23.22 -24.75
N GLU A 182 -9.05 -22.34 -23.81
CA GLU A 182 -10.02 -21.50 -23.09
C GLU A 182 -10.82 -20.59 -24.03
N TYR A 183 -10.17 -19.95 -25.00
CA TYR A 183 -10.88 -19.10 -25.96
C TYR A 183 -11.86 -19.92 -26.80
N LEU A 184 -11.42 -21.10 -27.26
CA LEU A 184 -12.22 -22.01 -28.08
C LEU A 184 -13.41 -22.61 -27.32
N GLU A 185 -13.24 -22.90 -26.03
CA GLU A 185 -14.28 -23.45 -25.15
C GLU A 185 -15.35 -22.43 -24.76
N VAL A 186 -15.00 -21.15 -24.72
CA VAL A 186 -15.93 -20.12 -24.26
C VAL A 186 -16.59 -19.38 -25.42
N PHE A 187 -15.81 -18.97 -26.41
CA PHE A 187 -16.28 -18.11 -27.50
C PHE A 187 -16.37 -18.86 -28.84
N GLY A 188 -15.50 -19.86 -29.06
CA GLY A 188 -15.46 -20.58 -30.33
C GLY A 188 -15.06 -19.67 -31.50
N SER A 189 -15.69 -19.84 -32.66
CA SER A 189 -15.43 -19.02 -33.86
C SER A 189 -16.39 -17.85 -34.07
N ASP A 190 -17.59 -17.92 -33.47
CA ASP A 190 -18.75 -17.14 -33.92
C ASP A 190 -19.23 -16.13 -32.87
N VAL A 191 -18.74 -16.22 -31.63
CA VAL A 191 -19.14 -15.37 -30.51
C VAL A 191 -18.08 -14.28 -30.28
N VAL A 192 -18.54 -13.04 -30.12
CA VAL A 192 -17.66 -11.92 -29.74
C VAL A 192 -17.25 -12.07 -28.28
N PRO A 193 -15.97 -11.90 -27.92
CA PRO A 193 -15.56 -11.94 -26.53
C PRO A 193 -16.33 -10.94 -25.66
N TYR A 194 -16.60 -11.34 -24.42
CA TYR A 194 -17.31 -10.51 -23.46
C TYR A 194 -16.71 -10.68 -22.08
N ALA A 195 -16.95 -9.72 -21.19
CA ALA A 195 -16.45 -9.77 -19.81
C ALA A 195 -17.10 -10.92 -19.02
N ARG A 196 -16.29 -11.89 -18.58
CA ARG A 196 -16.76 -13.15 -17.95
C ARG A 196 -16.75 -13.13 -16.43
N SER A 197 -15.81 -12.40 -15.83
CA SER A 197 -15.58 -12.49 -14.38
C SER A 197 -16.70 -11.88 -13.53
N TRP A 198 -17.74 -11.29 -14.15
CA TRP A 198 -18.87 -10.67 -13.46
C TRP A 198 -19.90 -11.67 -12.94
N SER A 199 -20.08 -12.80 -13.61
CA SER A 199 -21.04 -13.84 -13.24
C SER A 199 -20.44 -14.94 -12.35
N SER A 200 -19.19 -14.77 -11.90
CA SER A 200 -18.40 -15.77 -11.16
C SER A 200 -18.65 -17.20 -11.65
N PRO A 201 -18.31 -17.53 -12.91
CA PRO A 201 -18.43 -18.89 -13.45
C PRO A 201 -17.74 -19.90 -12.54
N ALA A 202 -18.27 -21.12 -12.48
CA ALA A 202 -17.76 -22.18 -11.59
C ALA A 202 -16.26 -22.48 -11.77
N ASP A 203 -15.72 -22.23 -12.96
CA ASP A 203 -14.32 -22.52 -13.31
C ASP A 203 -13.34 -21.39 -12.94
N LEU A 204 -13.82 -20.23 -12.48
CA LEU A 204 -12.99 -19.08 -12.15
C LEU A 204 -12.84 -18.89 -10.64
N SER A 205 -11.65 -18.44 -10.23
CA SER A 205 -11.40 -18.07 -8.85
C SER A 205 -12.34 -16.96 -8.37
N THR A 206 -12.72 -16.96 -7.08
CA THR A 206 -13.51 -15.85 -6.50
C THR A 206 -12.79 -14.51 -6.57
N ALA A 207 -11.45 -14.53 -6.67
CA ALA A 207 -10.60 -13.36 -6.90
C ALA A 207 -10.67 -12.84 -8.35
N ALA A 208 -11.14 -13.61 -9.33
CA ALA A 208 -11.25 -13.15 -10.71
C ALA A 208 -12.19 -11.94 -10.85
N PHE A 209 -13.29 -11.90 -10.09
CA PHE A 209 -14.22 -10.77 -10.06
C PHE A 209 -13.54 -9.46 -9.61
N PRO A 210 -12.93 -9.36 -8.41
CA PRO A 210 -12.27 -8.14 -7.98
C PRO A 210 -11.06 -7.77 -8.86
N MET A 211 -10.35 -8.77 -9.43
CA MET A 211 -9.25 -8.52 -10.37
C MET A 211 -9.74 -7.86 -11.67
N LEU A 212 -10.79 -8.41 -12.31
CA LEU A 212 -11.38 -7.80 -13.50
C LEU A 212 -11.97 -6.42 -13.17
N ALA A 213 -12.63 -6.29 -12.01
CA ALA A 213 -13.16 -5.01 -11.55
C ALA A 213 -12.06 -3.95 -11.40
N ALA A 214 -10.88 -4.32 -10.91
CA ALA A 214 -9.74 -3.41 -10.84
C ALA A 214 -9.27 -2.97 -12.25
N LEU A 215 -9.30 -3.87 -13.25
CA LEU A 215 -8.99 -3.52 -14.64
C LEU A 215 -10.05 -2.64 -15.30
N GLN A 216 -11.34 -2.89 -15.06
CA GLN A 216 -12.45 -2.21 -15.75
C GLN A 216 -12.89 -0.91 -15.07
N ARG A 217 -12.95 -0.85 -13.73
CA ARG A 217 -13.51 0.22 -12.86
C ARG A 217 -14.92 0.71 -13.23
N SER A 218 -15.08 1.37 -14.37
CA SER A 218 -16.31 2.01 -14.81
C SER A 218 -16.68 1.59 -16.24
N PHE A 219 -17.98 1.47 -16.50
CA PHE A 219 -18.46 1.04 -17.82
C PHE A 219 -18.13 2.02 -18.95
N ALA A 220 -17.98 3.31 -18.65
CA ALA A 220 -17.64 4.36 -19.62
C ALA A 220 -16.15 4.75 -19.62
N GLY A 221 -15.31 4.14 -18.77
CA GLY A 221 -13.90 4.47 -18.69
C GLY A 221 -13.09 3.90 -19.86
N SER A 222 -12.23 4.70 -20.48
CA SER A 222 -11.25 4.21 -21.46
C SER A 222 -10.07 3.56 -20.75
N ASP A 223 -9.61 2.41 -21.23
CA ASP A 223 -8.44 1.71 -20.67
C ASP A 223 -7.12 2.47 -20.91
N SER A 224 -7.03 3.24 -21.99
CA SER A 224 -5.86 4.09 -22.29
C SER A 224 -5.74 5.29 -21.35
N ALA A 225 -6.86 5.74 -20.75
CA ALA A 225 -6.86 6.88 -19.83
C ALA A 225 -6.35 6.52 -18.41
N ARG A 226 -6.01 5.26 -18.17
CA ARG A 226 -5.75 4.72 -16.82
C ARG A 226 -4.27 4.61 -16.44
N GLY A 227 -3.39 5.18 -17.26
CA GLY A 227 -1.95 5.17 -17.07
C GLY A 227 -1.28 3.90 -17.59
N ALA A 228 0.05 3.98 -17.71
CA ALA A 228 0.88 2.94 -18.32
C ALA A 228 1.28 1.80 -17.37
N GLY A 229 1.02 1.93 -16.07
CA GLY A 229 1.41 0.97 -15.04
C GLY A 229 0.44 -0.19 -14.87
N PRO A 230 0.91 -1.37 -14.43
CA PRO A 230 0.07 -2.55 -14.16
C PRO A 230 -0.86 -2.32 -12.97
N ALA A 231 -2.08 -2.84 -13.06
CA ALA A 231 -3.08 -2.71 -12.00
C ALA A 231 -3.04 -3.88 -11.02
N LEU A 232 -2.59 -5.06 -11.45
CA LEU A 232 -2.76 -6.31 -10.71
C LEU A 232 -1.46 -6.87 -10.13
N THR A 233 -0.28 -6.45 -10.59
CA THR A 233 1.00 -7.05 -10.12
C THR A 233 1.17 -7.04 -8.61
N ARG A 234 0.82 -5.95 -7.92
CA ARG A 234 0.91 -5.92 -6.45
C ARG A 234 -0.10 -6.87 -5.80
N SER A 235 -1.29 -7.02 -6.39
CA SER A 235 -2.32 -7.91 -5.87
C SER A 235 -1.92 -9.38 -6.06
N LEU A 236 -1.44 -9.72 -7.26
CA LEU A 236 -0.94 -11.04 -7.62
C LEU A 236 0.28 -11.45 -6.81
N ALA A 237 1.25 -10.54 -6.63
CA ALA A 237 2.46 -10.80 -5.85
C ALA A 237 2.16 -11.07 -4.35
N ASN A 238 1.14 -10.41 -3.80
CA ASN A 238 0.76 -10.60 -2.39
C ASN A 238 -0.30 -11.69 -2.18
N GLY A 239 -0.88 -12.25 -3.26
CA GLY A 239 -2.01 -13.18 -3.16
C GLY A 239 -3.28 -12.56 -2.56
N VAL A 240 -3.43 -11.23 -2.62
CA VAL A 240 -4.55 -10.50 -2.01
C VAL A 240 -5.31 -9.75 -3.08
N ALA A 241 -6.60 -10.06 -3.25
CA ALA A 241 -7.47 -9.39 -4.21
C ALA A 241 -7.50 -7.86 -4.00
N PRO A 242 -7.51 -7.06 -5.09
CA PRO A 242 -7.51 -5.63 -4.98
C PRO A 242 -8.86 -5.14 -4.44
N ARG A 243 -8.85 -4.04 -3.68
CA ARG A 243 -10.11 -3.42 -3.26
C ARG A 243 -10.85 -2.87 -4.48
N ILE A 244 -12.12 -3.21 -4.58
CA ILE A 244 -13.01 -2.67 -5.60
C ILE A 244 -13.26 -1.19 -5.31
N SER A 245 -12.73 -0.32 -6.17
CA SER A 245 -13.08 1.10 -6.15
C SER A 245 -14.36 1.30 -6.95
N LEU A 246 -15.48 1.58 -6.27
CA LEU A 246 -16.67 2.08 -6.95
C LEU A 246 -16.32 3.42 -7.62
N PRO A 247 -16.69 3.65 -8.89
CA PRO A 247 -16.53 4.96 -9.49
C PRO A 247 -17.30 5.96 -8.64
N SER A 248 -16.66 7.08 -8.27
CA SER A 248 -17.33 8.17 -7.58
C SER A 248 -18.51 8.60 -8.45
N GLN A 249 -19.73 8.53 -7.89
CA GLN A 249 -20.93 9.10 -8.50
C GLN A 249 -20.61 10.49 -9.05
N PRO A 250 -21.12 10.90 -10.23
CA PRO A 250 -21.27 12.31 -10.54
C PRO A 250 -22.41 12.84 -9.67
N ILE A 251 -22.19 12.86 -8.36
CA ILE A 251 -22.84 13.84 -7.50
C ILE A 251 -22.34 15.17 -8.04
N GLY A 252 -23.28 15.95 -8.57
CA GLY A 252 -23.01 17.34 -8.94
C GLY A 252 -22.19 17.98 -7.83
N LEU A 253 -21.06 18.59 -8.21
CA LEU A 253 -20.07 19.21 -7.33
C LEU A 253 -20.60 19.44 -5.90
N ARG A 254 -20.39 18.47 -5.01
CA ARG A 254 -20.10 18.81 -3.62
C ARG A 254 -18.59 18.92 -3.59
N PRO A 255 -18.02 20.14 -3.47
CA PRO A 255 -16.60 20.27 -3.31
C PRO A 255 -16.24 19.58 -1.99
N SER A 256 -15.72 18.35 -2.05
CA SER A 256 -14.77 17.93 -1.04
C SER A 256 -13.57 18.85 -1.24
N SER A 257 -13.29 19.67 -0.24
CA SER A 257 -12.11 20.52 -0.20
C SER A 257 -10.86 19.65 -0.28
N GLY A 258 -10.37 19.39 -1.49
CA GLY A 258 -9.26 18.48 -1.68
C GLY A 258 -9.08 18.02 -3.12
N SER A 259 -8.31 18.81 -3.85
CA SER A 259 -7.50 18.39 -5.01
C SER A 259 -8.20 18.23 -6.37
N PHE A 260 -8.36 19.37 -7.04
CA PHE A 260 -8.24 19.46 -8.49
C PHE A 260 -7.19 20.54 -8.81
N THR A 261 -5.91 20.18 -8.80
CA THR A 261 -4.86 21.05 -9.37
C THR A 261 -4.70 20.68 -10.84
N GLY A 262 -5.63 21.19 -11.66
CA GLY A 262 -5.24 21.67 -12.98
C GLY A 262 -4.16 22.73 -12.78
N LYS A 263 -3.16 22.75 -13.67
CA LYS A 263 -2.05 23.70 -13.66
C LYS A 263 -2.56 25.14 -13.83
N GLN A 264 -3.05 25.73 -12.75
CA GLN A 264 -3.01 27.16 -12.54
C GLN A 264 -1.75 27.41 -11.73
N PHE A 265 -0.86 28.27 -12.24
CA PHE A 265 0.21 28.81 -11.41
C PHE A 265 -0.46 29.52 -10.23
N SER A 266 -0.43 28.87 -9.06
CA SER A 266 -0.82 29.52 -7.82
C SER A 266 0.11 30.72 -7.65
N SER A 267 -0.47 31.90 -7.47
CA SER A 267 0.29 33.03 -6.97
C SER A 267 1.07 32.55 -5.75
N LYS A 268 2.38 32.82 -5.72
CA LYS A 268 3.23 32.51 -4.58
C LYS A 268 2.61 33.21 -3.38
N ALA A 269 2.02 32.43 -2.46
CA ALA A 269 1.46 33.00 -1.24
C ALA A 269 2.57 33.82 -0.54
N PRO A 270 2.28 35.02 -0.03
CA PRO A 270 3.26 35.78 0.73
C PRO A 270 3.76 34.90 1.87
N GLY A 271 5.04 34.57 1.81
CA GLY A 271 5.70 33.82 2.86
C GLY A 271 5.54 34.53 4.21
N ILE A 272 5.43 33.73 5.26
CA ILE A 272 5.54 34.10 6.67
C ILE A 272 4.34 34.82 7.34
N THR A 273 3.25 35.16 6.65
CA THR A 273 2.09 35.85 7.30
C THR A 273 0.71 35.22 7.09
N SER A 274 0.58 34.22 6.20
CA SER A 274 -0.63 33.40 6.10
C SER A 274 -0.52 32.28 7.13
N GLY A 275 -1.17 32.42 8.29
CA GLY A 275 -1.18 31.51 9.45
C GLY A 275 -1.68 30.07 9.20
N LYS A 276 -1.10 29.40 8.20
CA LYS A 276 -1.06 27.96 7.98
C LYS A 276 0.30 27.37 8.37
N ASP A 277 1.09 28.13 9.12
CA ASP A 277 2.28 27.63 9.77
C ASP A 277 1.88 26.73 10.92
N SER A 278 1.99 25.42 10.67
CA SER A 278 2.60 24.51 11.64
C SER A 278 4.11 24.76 11.65
N GLY A 279 4.48 26.03 11.85
CA GLY A 279 5.85 26.44 12.07
C GLY A 279 6.25 26.01 13.48
N PRO A 280 7.49 25.57 13.67
CA PRO A 280 7.98 25.12 14.96
C PRO A 280 7.83 26.25 15.98
N MET A 281 7.23 25.94 17.12
CA MET A 281 7.22 26.82 18.28
C MET A 281 8.66 27.17 18.66
N ARG A 282 9.10 28.38 18.29
CA ARG A 282 10.45 28.92 18.52
C ARG A 282 11.59 28.07 17.96
N GLY A 283 12.46 28.73 17.19
CA GLY A 283 13.70 28.13 16.72
C GLY A 283 14.68 27.87 17.85
N ASP A 284 14.48 26.77 18.59
CA ASP A 284 15.59 25.98 19.05
C ASP A 284 15.87 24.92 17.98
N VAL A 285 17.10 24.91 17.49
CA VAL A 285 17.67 23.93 16.55
C VAL A 285 17.59 22.49 17.10
N TYR A 286 17.10 22.29 18.33
CA TYR A 286 17.08 21.04 19.07
C TYR A 286 15.70 20.33 19.16
N VAL A 287 14.65 20.79 18.48
CA VAL A 287 13.30 20.16 18.53
C VAL A 287 12.87 19.50 17.20
N THR A 288 13.83 18.96 16.46
CA THR A 288 13.52 17.99 15.40
C THR A 288 14.36 16.75 15.62
N PHE A 289 13.74 15.65 16.04
CA PHE A 289 14.35 14.35 15.78
C PHE A 289 13.92 13.90 14.39
N GLY A 290 14.93 13.73 13.55
CA GLY A 290 14.84 13.42 12.12
C GLY A 290 16.19 13.72 11.51
N LEU A 291 17.16 12.82 11.68
CA LEU A 291 18.52 12.89 11.14
C LEU A 291 19.40 14.12 11.50
N GLY A 292 18.92 15.09 12.29
CA GLY A 292 19.69 16.30 12.62
C GLY A 292 20.93 16.06 13.50
N GLN A 293 20.88 15.10 14.42
CA GLN A 293 22.06 14.53 15.07
C GLN A 293 22.37 13.20 14.39
N ARG A 294 23.25 13.22 13.38
CA ARG A 294 23.76 12.01 12.72
C ARG A 294 24.65 11.18 13.63
N GLU A 295 25.19 11.82 14.66
CA GLU A 295 26.09 11.24 15.64
C GLU A 295 25.43 11.35 17.01
N GLN A 296 25.12 10.19 17.60
CA GLN A 296 24.69 10.11 18.99
C GLN A 296 25.93 10.13 19.86
N GLU A 297 25.91 10.91 20.95
CA GLU A 297 26.97 10.91 21.95
C GLU A 297 27.12 9.50 22.53
N THR A 298 28.32 8.94 22.39
CA THR A 298 28.69 7.66 22.98
C THR A 298 29.35 7.89 24.34
N TYR A 299 28.92 7.10 25.32
CA TYR A 299 29.45 7.18 26.68
C TYR A 299 30.23 5.89 26.94
N GLN A 300 31.51 6.02 27.21
CA GLN A 300 32.41 4.91 27.52
C GLN A 300 33.08 5.17 28.86
N ARG A 301 33.17 4.12 29.68
CA ARG A 301 33.92 4.15 30.93
C ARG A 301 35.41 4.10 30.64
N CYS A 302 36.17 5.01 31.25
CA CYS A 302 37.62 5.07 31.14
C CYS A 302 38.28 4.91 32.53
N PRO A 303 39.49 4.33 32.60
CA PRO A 303 40.25 4.29 33.85
C PRO A 303 40.54 5.72 34.36
N GLY A 304 40.10 6.04 35.58
CA GLY A 304 40.31 7.36 36.20
C GLY A 304 39.16 8.35 36.04
N ASP A 305 37.98 7.91 35.62
CA ASP A 305 36.79 8.76 35.51
C ASP A 305 36.44 9.47 36.83
N GLY A 306 36.15 10.77 36.75
CA GLY A 306 35.70 11.57 37.89
C GLY A 306 34.24 11.28 38.29
N PRO A 307 33.79 11.73 39.47
CA PRO A 307 32.43 11.48 39.96
C PRO A 307 31.35 12.04 39.03
N ASP A 308 31.59 13.20 38.39
CA ASP A 308 30.66 13.81 37.44
C ASP A 308 30.52 13.00 36.14
N GLN A 309 31.61 12.39 35.67
CA GLN A 309 31.62 11.52 34.49
C GLN A 309 30.89 10.21 34.77
N LEU A 310 31.13 9.61 35.94
CA LEU A 310 30.37 8.44 36.40
C LEU A 310 28.88 8.75 36.52
N ALA A 311 28.52 9.92 37.05
CA ALA A 311 27.12 10.36 37.11
C ALA A 311 26.52 10.60 35.71
N ALA A 312 27.31 11.03 34.72
CA ALA A 312 26.86 11.13 33.34
C ALA A 312 26.63 9.74 32.70
N LEU A 313 27.54 8.78 32.92
CA LEU A 313 27.40 7.38 32.50
C LEU A 313 26.16 6.71 33.12
N ILE A 314 25.91 6.92 34.41
CA ILE A 314 24.71 6.40 35.08
C ILE A 314 23.45 7.01 34.46
N ARG A 315 23.43 8.32 34.18
CA ARG A 315 22.27 8.95 33.54
C ARG A 315 22.06 8.47 32.11
N SER A 316 23.12 8.28 31.33
CA SER A 316 23.00 7.83 29.93
C SER A 316 22.54 6.37 29.83
N THR A 317 23.04 5.49 30.70
CA THR A 317 22.58 4.08 30.80
C THR A 317 21.10 3.99 31.15
N TYR A 318 20.62 4.71 32.17
CA TYR A 318 19.18 4.74 32.46
C TYR A 318 18.37 5.33 31.31
N LYS A 319 18.84 6.41 30.68
CA LYS A 319 18.15 7.02 29.55
C LYS A 319 17.98 6.03 28.39
N GLN A 320 19.01 5.25 28.09
CA GLN A 320 18.99 4.25 27.03
C GLN A 320 18.11 3.05 27.40
N VAL A 321 18.42 2.38 28.53
CA VAL A 321 17.78 1.12 28.91
C VAL A 321 16.32 1.35 29.27
N MET A 322 16.00 2.42 30.01
CA MET A 322 14.62 2.67 30.42
C MET A 322 13.77 3.37 29.35
N GLY A 323 14.31 3.69 28.16
CA GLY A 323 13.54 4.29 27.07
C GLY A 323 13.16 5.76 27.29
N ASN A 324 14.10 6.55 27.80
CA ASN A 324 14.00 7.99 28.07
C ASN A 324 12.79 8.47 28.92
N PRO A 325 12.46 7.83 30.05
CA PRO A 325 11.48 8.34 30.99
C PRO A 325 12.14 9.26 32.02
N HIS A 326 11.36 10.14 32.63
CA HIS A 326 11.77 10.79 33.87
C HIS A 326 11.69 9.78 35.02
N LEU A 327 12.84 9.29 35.47
CA LEU A 327 12.95 8.38 36.61
C LEU A 327 12.95 9.18 37.91
N MET A 328 12.19 8.71 38.89
CA MET A 328 12.23 9.22 40.26
C MET A 328 13.39 8.58 41.03
N GLU A 329 13.84 9.21 42.12
CA GLU A 329 14.97 8.69 42.92
C GLU A 329 14.72 7.29 43.47
N PHE A 330 13.48 6.96 43.84
CA PHE A 330 13.12 5.62 44.34
C PHE A 330 13.08 4.54 43.25
N GLU A 331 12.94 4.91 41.98
CA GLU A 331 12.91 3.98 40.84
C GLU A 331 14.32 3.59 40.38
N ARG A 332 15.36 4.24 40.93
CA ARG A 332 16.76 3.97 40.62
C ARG A 332 17.28 2.77 41.41
N VAL A 333 18.12 1.98 40.76
CA VAL A 333 18.76 0.80 41.36
C VAL A 333 20.03 1.24 42.11
N VAL A 334 19.85 1.89 43.26
CA VAL A 334 20.96 2.49 44.04
C VAL A 334 22.06 1.48 44.37
N SER A 335 21.71 0.23 44.68
CA SER A 335 22.68 -0.82 44.97
C SER A 335 23.60 -1.16 43.79
N ALA A 336 23.08 -1.08 42.56
CA ALA A 336 23.88 -1.32 41.36
C ALA A 336 24.73 -0.09 41.02
N GLU A 337 24.23 1.12 41.29
CA GLU A 337 24.98 2.36 41.11
C GLU A 337 26.21 2.42 42.01
N SER A 338 26.08 2.10 43.30
CA SER A 338 27.22 2.08 44.22
C SER A 338 28.30 1.09 43.76
N LYS A 339 27.89 -0.13 43.37
CA LYS A 339 28.82 -1.14 42.84
C LYS A 339 29.50 -0.71 41.54
N PHE A 340 28.80 0.04 40.69
CA PHE A 340 29.37 0.58 39.46
C PHE A 340 30.38 1.71 39.74
N ILE A 341 30.06 2.62 40.67
CA ILE A 341 30.96 3.72 41.11
C ILE A 341 32.24 3.15 41.72
N ASP A 342 32.12 2.16 42.59
CA ASP A 342 33.26 1.48 43.23
C ASP A 342 34.07 0.61 42.25
N GLY A 343 33.53 0.38 41.04
CA GLY A 343 34.19 -0.42 40.00
C GLY A 343 34.10 -1.93 40.16
N TYR A 344 33.19 -2.43 40.98
CA TYR A 344 32.87 -3.86 41.06
C TYR A 344 32.08 -4.37 39.84
N LEU A 345 31.36 -3.49 39.14
CA LEU A 345 30.61 -3.83 37.92
C LEU A 345 31.20 -3.14 36.69
N SER A 346 31.26 -3.86 35.56
CA SER A 346 31.49 -3.24 34.24
C SER A 346 30.24 -2.50 33.76
N THR A 347 30.35 -1.67 32.72
CA THR A 347 29.20 -0.98 32.13
C THR A 347 28.17 -1.99 31.61
N ARG A 348 28.62 -3.10 31.03
CA ARG A 348 27.77 -4.22 30.60
C ARG A 348 27.02 -4.86 31.76
N GLU A 349 27.69 -5.17 32.87
CA GLU A 349 27.03 -5.78 34.02
C GLU A 349 26.07 -4.81 34.72
N PHE A 350 26.39 -3.52 34.71
CA PHE A 350 25.48 -2.48 35.18
C PHE A 350 24.23 -2.39 34.31
N VAL A 351 24.35 -2.43 32.97
CA VAL A 351 23.22 -2.51 32.03
C VAL A 351 22.36 -3.76 32.31
N ARG A 352 23.00 -4.91 32.57
CA ARG A 352 22.29 -6.15 32.97
C ARG A 352 21.50 -5.94 34.26
N ALA A 353 22.11 -5.34 35.29
CA ALA A 353 21.45 -5.08 36.57
C ALA A 353 20.24 -4.12 36.43
N VAL A 354 20.34 -3.10 35.55
CA VAL A 354 19.22 -2.20 35.24
C VAL A 354 18.11 -2.95 34.50
N GLY A 355 18.44 -3.82 33.55
CA GLY A 355 17.48 -4.65 32.82
C GLY A 355 16.78 -5.70 33.71
N LEU A 356 17.46 -6.23 34.73
CA LEU A 356 16.88 -7.18 35.68
C LEU A 356 16.09 -6.50 36.82
N SER A 357 16.03 -5.17 36.84
CA SER A 357 15.33 -4.43 37.88
C SER A 357 13.82 -4.63 37.82
N ALA A 358 13.16 -4.57 38.99
CA ALA A 358 11.71 -4.65 39.08
C ALA A 358 11.01 -3.53 38.30
N GLU A 359 11.62 -2.34 38.20
CA GLU A 359 11.05 -1.22 37.45
C GLU A 359 11.09 -1.45 35.93
N TYR A 360 12.15 -2.05 35.39
CA TYR A 360 12.21 -2.40 33.98
C TYR A 360 11.14 -3.44 33.62
N LYS A 361 10.98 -4.46 34.47
CA LYS A 361 9.95 -5.49 34.33
C LYS A 361 8.54 -4.91 34.36
N ARG A 362 8.21 -4.08 35.36
CA ARG A 362 6.89 -3.45 35.47
C ARG A 362 6.56 -2.57 34.26
N ARG A 363 7.55 -1.87 33.71
CA ARG A 363 7.34 -0.89 32.63
C ARG A 363 7.21 -1.50 31.25
N PHE A 364 7.91 -2.60 30.97
CA PHE A 364 7.97 -3.16 29.63
C PHE A 364 7.47 -4.59 29.54
N PHE A 365 7.66 -5.42 30.56
CA PHE A 365 7.20 -6.80 30.52
C PHE A 365 5.71 -6.93 30.88
N GLU A 366 5.28 -6.25 31.95
CA GLU A 366 3.90 -6.39 32.45
C GLU A 366 2.86 -5.60 31.65
N THR A 367 3.27 -4.49 31.01
CA THR A 367 2.36 -3.56 30.33
C THR A 367 2.31 -3.73 28.81
N SER A 368 3.29 -4.41 28.22
CA SER A 368 3.44 -4.51 26.77
C SER A 368 3.17 -5.92 26.25
N ALA A 369 2.76 -6.03 24.99
CA ALA A 369 2.58 -7.32 24.34
C ALA A 369 3.94 -8.02 24.14
N PRO A 370 4.01 -9.37 24.14
CA PRO A 370 5.28 -10.10 24.03
C PRO A 370 6.15 -9.67 22.83
N TYR A 371 5.55 -9.45 21.66
CA TYR A 371 6.26 -8.96 20.48
C TYR A 371 6.81 -7.53 20.66
N ARG A 372 6.06 -6.66 21.36
CA ARG A 372 6.51 -5.30 21.66
C ARG A 372 7.66 -5.32 22.67
N PHE A 373 7.59 -6.20 23.66
CA PHE A 373 8.65 -6.39 24.65
C PHE A 373 9.97 -6.77 23.98
N ILE A 374 9.95 -7.76 23.09
CA ILE A 374 11.13 -8.18 22.31
C ILE A 374 11.64 -7.02 21.44
N GLU A 375 10.77 -6.32 20.70
CA GLU A 375 11.15 -5.14 19.89
C GLU A 375 11.87 -4.06 20.74
N LEU A 376 11.40 -3.83 21.96
CA LEU A 376 12.00 -2.88 22.90
C LEU A 376 13.32 -3.39 23.46
N ASN A 377 13.47 -4.67 23.76
CA ASN A 377 14.73 -5.24 24.21
C ASN A 377 15.84 -5.07 23.15
N PHE A 378 15.53 -5.36 21.88
CA PHE A 378 16.43 -5.07 20.76
C PHE A 378 16.82 -3.59 20.68
N LYS A 379 15.87 -2.69 20.94
CA LYS A 379 16.14 -1.24 20.97
C LYS A 379 17.01 -0.83 22.16
N HIS A 380 16.70 -1.30 23.36
CA HIS A 380 17.33 -0.88 24.61
C HIS A 380 18.75 -1.43 24.75
N PHE A 381 18.94 -2.73 24.50
CA PHE A 381 20.22 -3.41 24.71
C PHE A 381 21.10 -3.45 23.46
N LEU A 382 20.53 -3.70 22.27
CA LEU A 382 21.30 -3.81 21.02
C LEU A 382 21.28 -2.55 20.16
N GLY A 383 20.45 -1.57 20.52
CA GLY A 383 20.36 -0.30 19.81
C GLY A 383 19.78 -0.41 18.40
N ARG A 384 19.12 -1.51 18.03
CA ARG A 384 18.58 -1.77 16.69
C ARG A 384 17.18 -2.38 16.73
N ALA A 385 16.55 -2.54 15.56
CA ALA A 385 15.33 -3.32 15.42
C ALA A 385 15.64 -4.81 15.14
N PRO A 386 14.69 -5.74 15.41
CA PRO A 386 14.81 -7.13 14.95
C PRO A 386 14.83 -7.19 13.41
N GLN A 387 15.73 -7.99 12.85
CA GLN A 387 15.95 -8.11 11.41
C GLN A 387 15.01 -9.12 10.75
N SER A 388 14.71 -10.21 11.46
CA SER A 388 13.95 -11.33 10.91
C SER A 388 12.97 -11.91 11.93
N GLN A 389 11.99 -12.65 11.42
CA GLN A 389 11.05 -13.38 12.26
C GLN A 389 11.76 -14.49 13.07
N ALA A 390 12.91 -14.98 12.59
CA ALA A 390 13.70 -15.99 13.29
C ALA A 390 14.24 -15.46 14.62
N GLU A 391 14.82 -14.26 14.64
CA GLU A 391 15.30 -13.61 15.88
C GLU A 391 14.17 -13.46 16.90
N ILE A 392 13.01 -12.98 16.46
CA ILE A 392 11.84 -12.83 17.34
C ILE A 392 11.39 -14.19 17.89
N SER A 393 11.38 -15.22 17.04
CA SER A 393 10.99 -16.57 17.45
C SER A 393 11.95 -17.19 18.46
N GLU A 394 13.25 -16.89 18.35
CA GLU A 394 14.29 -17.36 19.27
C GLU A 394 14.11 -16.74 20.65
N HIS A 395 13.99 -15.41 20.75
CA HIS A 395 13.77 -14.75 22.04
C HIS A 395 12.42 -15.12 22.66
N THR A 396 11.39 -15.38 21.85
CA THR A 396 10.12 -15.91 22.36
C THR A 396 10.29 -17.29 23.01
N LYS A 397 11.14 -18.15 22.46
CA LYS A 397 11.46 -19.46 23.04
C LYS A 397 12.27 -19.31 24.33
N ILE A 398 13.31 -18.47 24.31
CA ILE A 398 14.14 -18.21 25.49
C ILE A 398 13.28 -17.69 26.64
N LEU A 399 12.36 -16.76 26.36
CA LEU A 399 11.42 -16.25 27.37
C LEU A 399 10.50 -17.33 27.92
N ALA A 400 10.00 -18.22 27.06
CA ALA A 400 9.10 -19.30 27.46
C ALA A 400 9.79 -20.38 28.29
N GLU A 401 11.05 -20.70 27.99
CA GLU A 401 11.80 -21.80 28.61
C GLU A 401 12.65 -21.33 29.80
N GLY A 402 13.39 -20.24 29.65
CA GLY A 402 14.33 -19.70 30.62
C GLY A 402 13.80 -18.54 31.45
N GLY A 403 12.60 -18.03 31.12
CA GLY A 403 11.98 -16.92 31.82
C GLY A 403 12.65 -15.56 31.54
N TYR A 404 12.27 -14.57 32.35
CA TYR A 404 12.63 -13.17 32.15
C TYR A 404 14.14 -12.89 32.25
N GLU A 405 14.81 -13.47 33.24
CA GLU A 405 16.23 -13.19 33.49
C GLU A 405 17.12 -13.77 32.38
N ALA A 406 16.76 -14.96 31.88
CA ALA A 406 17.44 -15.58 30.75
C ALA A 406 17.25 -14.76 29.48
N GLU A 407 16.05 -14.22 29.24
CA GLU A 407 15.81 -13.37 28.07
C GLU A 407 16.68 -12.11 28.10
N ILE A 408 16.73 -11.38 29.22
CA ILE A 408 17.58 -10.17 29.33
C ILE A 408 19.06 -10.51 29.17
N SER A 409 19.50 -11.59 29.82
CA SER A 409 20.91 -12.01 29.74
C SER A 409 21.31 -12.43 28.32
N SER A 410 20.39 -13.03 27.55
CA SER A 410 20.65 -13.43 26.16
C SER A 410 21.07 -12.26 25.25
N TYR A 411 20.52 -11.06 25.46
CA TYR A 411 20.90 -9.88 24.68
C TYR A 411 22.28 -9.35 25.08
N VAL A 412 22.55 -9.28 26.39
CA VAL A 412 23.79 -8.72 26.96
C VAL A 412 24.99 -9.64 26.71
N ASP A 413 24.77 -10.96 26.74
CA ASP A 413 25.79 -11.98 26.52
C ASP A 413 25.97 -12.34 25.04
N SER A 414 25.21 -11.71 24.15
CA SER A 414 25.32 -11.93 22.71
C SER A 414 26.69 -11.48 22.17
N ALA A 415 27.22 -12.23 21.20
CA ALA A 415 28.44 -11.85 20.50
C ALA A 415 28.29 -10.48 19.80
N GLU A 416 27.06 -10.13 19.38
CA GLU A 416 26.79 -8.81 18.80
C GLU A 416 27.00 -7.69 19.81
N TYR A 417 26.49 -7.83 21.03
CA TYR A 417 26.68 -6.84 22.09
C TYR A 417 28.17 -6.67 22.39
N GLN A 418 28.91 -7.77 22.54
CA GLN A 418 30.34 -7.73 22.81
C GLN A 418 31.13 -7.04 21.70
N ASN A 419 30.84 -7.34 20.44
CA ASN A 419 31.54 -6.77 19.28
C ASN A 419 31.24 -5.29 19.06
N THR A 420 30.07 -4.80 19.51
CA THR A 420 29.62 -3.43 19.25
C THR A 420 29.85 -2.47 20.42
N PHE A 421 29.59 -2.92 21.64
CA PHE A 421 29.71 -2.08 22.85
C PHE A 421 30.87 -2.51 23.76
N GLY A 422 31.24 -3.79 23.74
CA GLY A 422 32.23 -4.35 24.66
C GLY A 422 31.77 -4.29 26.13
N GLU A 423 32.72 -4.15 27.06
CA GLU A 423 32.43 -4.13 28.51
C GLU A 423 32.13 -2.74 29.06
N ASP A 424 32.71 -1.70 28.44
CA ASP A 424 32.81 -0.36 29.03
C ASP A 424 31.90 0.68 28.37
N THR A 425 31.34 0.39 27.19
CA THR A 425 30.50 1.33 26.43
C THR A 425 29.03 1.14 26.76
N VAL A 426 28.33 2.25 26.97
CA VAL A 426 26.87 2.28 27.14
C VAL A 426 26.20 2.01 25.80
N PRO A 427 25.16 1.16 25.73
CA PRO A 427 24.42 0.96 24.49
C PRO A 427 23.87 2.27 23.92
N PHE A 428 23.87 2.39 22.60
CA PHE A 428 23.37 3.57 21.89
C PHE A 428 22.59 3.14 20.65
N ALA A 429 21.74 4.02 20.13
CA ALA A 429 20.93 3.70 18.96
C ALA A 429 21.81 3.67 17.70
N ARG A 430 21.90 2.51 17.06
CA ARG A 430 22.72 2.26 15.87
C ARG A 430 21.96 2.62 14.60
N ILE A 431 21.62 3.90 14.42
CA ILE A 431 20.68 4.34 13.36
C ILE A 431 21.35 4.38 11.98
N LEU A 432 22.67 4.53 11.91
CA LEU A 432 23.38 4.60 10.63
C LEU A 432 23.37 3.24 9.92
N THR A 433 23.37 3.28 8.59
CA THR A 433 23.50 2.08 7.75
C THR A 433 24.92 1.55 7.87
N GLU A 434 25.09 0.55 8.72
CA GLU A 434 26.32 -0.25 8.80
C GLU A 434 26.43 -1.17 7.59
N SER A 435 27.65 -1.58 7.24
CA SER A 435 27.91 -2.58 6.20
C SER A 435 27.15 -3.88 6.49
N GLY A 436 26.27 -4.29 5.57
CA GLY A 436 25.52 -5.55 5.68
C GLY A 436 24.09 -5.44 6.20
N ARG A 437 23.62 -4.25 6.62
CA ARG A 437 22.22 -4.05 7.04
C ARG A 437 21.28 -3.81 5.87
N SER A 438 20.07 -4.37 5.93
CA SER A 438 19.06 -4.10 4.92
C SER A 438 18.48 -2.69 5.06
N GLN A 439 18.06 -2.09 3.95
CA GLN A 439 17.39 -0.78 3.98
C GLN A 439 16.08 -0.81 4.79
N VAL A 440 15.43 -1.97 4.87
CA VAL A 440 14.19 -2.15 5.63
C VAL A 440 14.46 -2.07 7.14
N ASP A 441 15.60 -2.57 7.60
CA ASP A 441 15.97 -2.52 9.02
C ASP A 441 16.19 -1.09 9.52
N PHE A 442 16.78 -0.24 8.68
CA PHE A 442 16.86 1.19 8.95
C PHE A 442 15.47 1.81 9.16
N ASN A 443 14.51 1.47 8.29
CA ASN A 443 13.14 1.97 8.40
C ASN A 443 12.42 1.42 9.65
N ARG A 444 12.67 0.16 10.01
CA ARG A 444 12.14 -0.47 11.24
C ARG A 444 12.68 0.22 12.49
N GLN A 445 13.97 0.49 12.50
CA GLN A 445 14.61 1.18 13.61
C GLN A 445 14.11 2.61 13.77
N LEU A 446 13.94 3.36 12.68
CA LEU A 446 13.31 4.68 12.72
C LEU A 446 11.87 4.62 13.25
N SER A 447 11.11 3.58 12.92
CA SER A 447 9.77 3.39 13.46
C SER A 447 9.75 3.13 14.97
N LEU A 448 10.83 2.59 15.55
CA LEU A 448 10.97 2.41 16.99
C LEU A 448 11.56 3.66 17.68
N ALA A 449 12.40 4.43 16.98
CA ALA A 449 13.03 5.65 17.47
C ALA A 449 12.13 6.88 17.19
N GLU A 450 11.09 7.08 18.00
CA GLU A 450 10.06 8.12 17.77
C GLU A 450 10.49 9.57 18.09
N GLY A 451 11.72 9.78 18.59
CA GLY A 451 12.24 11.12 18.87
C GLY A 451 13.16 11.23 20.09
N TYR A 452 13.93 12.32 20.20
CA TYR A 452 14.79 12.59 21.36
C TYR A 452 14.00 12.76 22.67
N ALA A 453 12.78 13.28 22.58
CA ALA A 453 11.88 13.45 23.73
C ALA A 453 10.79 12.38 23.83
N ALA A 454 10.80 11.38 22.93
CA ALA A 454 9.85 10.29 22.99
C ALA A 454 10.22 9.33 24.14
N SER A 455 9.20 8.66 24.69
CA SER A 455 9.38 7.62 25.71
C SER A 455 8.72 6.33 25.25
N ASP A 456 9.39 5.21 25.48
CA ASP A 456 8.99 3.91 24.96
C ASP A 456 7.81 3.27 25.68
N THR A 457 7.45 3.77 26.85
CA THR A 457 6.33 3.26 27.67
C THR A 457 4.94 3.67 27.13
N VAL A 458 4.88 4.46 26.04
CA VAL A 458 3.61 4.99 25.52
C VAL A 458 2.81 3.95 24.72
N LEU A 459 3.50 2.98 24.11
CA LEU A 459 2.90 2.01 23.19
C LEU A 459 3.08 0.59 23.70
N GLY A 460 1.96 -0.08 24.00
CA GLY A 460 1.93 -1.48 24.41
C GLY A 460 1.86 -2.48 23.25
N SER A 461 1.52 -2.04 22.02
CA SER A 461 1.43 -2.91 20.84
C SER A 461 2.68 -2.85 19.96
N SER A 462 2.97 -3.96 19.28
CA SER A 462 4.13 -4.09 18.40
C SER A 462 4.05 -3.15 17.20
N ALA A 463 5.15 -2.47 16.88
CA ALA A 463 5.21 -1.59 15.71
C ALA A 463 5.67 -2.33 14.44
N LEU A 464 6.37 -3.46 14.58
CA LEU A 464 7.12 -4.07 13.49
C LEU A 464 6.60 -5.43 13.03
N VAL A 465 5.66 -6.07 13.73
CA VAL A 465 5.16 -7.43 13.38
C VAL A 465 4.81 -7.57 11.90
N SER A 466 4.08 -6.61 11.32
CA SER A 466 3.73 -6.65 9.88
C SER A 466 4.95 -6.45 8.98
N SER A 467 5.87 -5.58 9.36
CA SER A 467 7.10 -5.29 8.61
C SER A 467 8.06 -6.47 8.63
N VAL A 468 8.22 -7.14 9.76
CA VAL A 468 9.09 -8.31 9.93
C VAL A 468 8.51 -9.51 9.17
N ALA A 469 7.20 -9.72 9.23
CA ALA A 469 6.54 -10.81 8.51
C ALA A 469 6.56 -10.64 6.98
N THR A 470 6.42 -9.41 6.47
CA THR A 470 6.30 -9.14 5.03
C THR A 470 7.61 -8.71 4.36
N GLY A 471 8.65 -8.40 5.13
CA GLY A 471 9.88 -7.80 4.60
C GLY A 471 9.70 -6.38 4.06
N LEU A 472 8.54 -5.74 4.27
CA LEU A 472 8.25 -4.39 3.79
C LEU A 472 8.56 -3.35 4.87
N ALA A 473 8.82 -2.11 4.45
CA ALA A 473 9.01 -1.00 5.39
C ALA A 473 7.75 -0.77 6.26
N PRO A 474 7.89 -0.46 7.57
CA PRO A 474 6.75 -0.23 8.44
C PRO A 474 5.88 0.96 7.98
N SER A 475 4.56 0.88 8.19
CA SER A 475 3.67 1.99 7.87
C SER A 475 4.00 3.23 8.71
N GLY A 476 4.18 4.38 8.05
CA GLY A 476 4.45 5.65 8.74
C GLY A 476 5.90 5.87 9.14
N TRP A 477 6.85 5.02 8.70
CA TRP A 477 8.30 5.19 8.96
C TRP A 477 8.84 6.56 8.52
N SER A 478 8.26 7.15 7.46
CA SER A 478 8.64 8.45 6.92
C SER A 478 7.95 9.64 7.58
N LYS A 479 7.09 9.41 8.59
CA LYS A 479 6.36 10.46 9.31
C LYS A 479 6.96 10.62 10.72
N THR A 480 8.00 11.44 10.85
CA THR A 480 8.63 11.75 12.15
C THR A 480 7.95 12.87 12.94
N THR A 481 6.80 13.39 12.48
CA THR A 481 6.12 14.52 13.13
C THR A 481 4.63 14.25 13.25
N SER A 482 4.24 13.46 14.26
CA SER A 482 2.96 13.54 14.99
C SER A 482 2.66 12.21 15.66
N ARG A 483 3.29 11.94 16.79
CA ARG A 483 2.60 11.17 17.83
C ARG A 483 2.38 12.10 19.00
N ALA A 484 1.09 12.24 19.31
CA ALA A 484 0.55 13.26 20.18
C ALA A 484 1.24 13.21 21.55
N ASN A 485 1.70 14.36 22.03
CA ASN A 485 1.83 14.64 23.46
C ASN A 485 0.56 14.17 24.16
N ARG A 486 0.54 12.98 24.79
CA ARG A 486 -0.39 12.46 25.83
C ARG A 486 -1.87 12.89 25.83
N THR A 487 -2.39 13.43 24.74
CA THR A 487 -3.73 13.95 24.62
C THR A 487 -4.22 13.43 23.30
N GLY A 488 -5.13 12.46 23.36
CA GLY A 488 -5.95 12.01 22.23
C GLY A 488 -6.89 13.11 21.73
N THR A 489 -6.39 14.34 21.69
CA THR A 489 -7.11 15.52 21.26
C THR A 489 -6.95 15.64 19.76
N GLN A 490 -7.92 15.09 19.05
CA GLN A 490 -7.99 15.16 17.60
C GLN A 490 -8.97 16.26 17.21
N SER A 491 -8.63 16.96 16.14
CA SER A 491 -9.57 17.86 15.52
C SER A 491 -10.81 17.09 15.02
N GLY A 492 -12.02 17.56 15.31
CA GLY A 492 -13.27 16.87 14.96
C GLY A 492 -13.63 15.68 15.87
N ALA A 493 -12.98 15.51 17.02
CA ALA A 493 -13.37 14.48 17.99
C ALA A 493 -14.81 14.72 18.50
N PRO A 494 -15.65 13.67 18.66
CA PRO A 494 -17.04 13.82 19.09
C PRO A 494 -17.17 14.37 20.52
N ASP A 495 -16.15 14.12 21.37
CA ASP A 495 -16.09 14.60 22.75
C ASP A 495 -15.38 15.98 22.81
N PRO A 496 -16.05 17.03 23.33
CA PRO A 496 -15.51 18.39 23.36
C PRO A 496 -14.21 18.52 24.16
N THR A 497 -13.99 17.64 25.13
CA THR A 497 -12.77 17.60 25.96
C THR A 497 -11.54 17.19 25.16
N LYS A 498 -11.77 16.45 24.06
CA LYS A 498 -10.76 15.97 23.12
C LYS A 498 -10.61 16.89 21.90
N LYS A 499 -11.35 17.99 21.81
CA LYS A 499 -11.18 18.95 20.71
C LYS A 499 -9.99 19.89 20.97
N ARG A 500 -9.50 20.55 19.92
CA ARG A 500 -8.50 21.61 20.01
C ARG A 500 -9.14 22.95 19.67
N PHE A 501 -8.91 23.95 20.51
CA PHE A 501 -9.47 25.28 20.35
C PHE A 501 -8.36 26.32 20.21
N ARG A 502 -8.52 27.24 19.26
CA ARG A 502 -7.70 28.44 19.12
C ARG A 502 -8.41 29.59 19.82
N ILE A 503 -7.76 30.13 20.83
CA ILE A 503 -8.19 31.33 21.57
C ILE A 503 -7.39 32.51 21.04
N VAL A 504 -8.05 33.42 20.33
CA VAL A 504 -7.46 34.68 19.89
C VAL A 504 -7.67 35.72 20.99
N VAL A 505 -6.60 36.38 21.42
CA VAL A 505 -6.64 37.41 22.46
C VAL A 505 -6.33 38.77 21.82
N ALA A 506 -7.12 39.77 22.19
CA ALA A 506 -6.90 41.16 21.80
C ALA A 506 -5.53 41.63 22.30
N SER A 507 -4.96 42.63 21.63
CA SER A 507 -3.71 43.25 22.05
C SER A 507 -3.79 43.62 23.54
N GLN A 508 -2.89 43.02 24.34
CA GLN A 508 -2.75 43.34 25.75
C GLN A 508 -2.03 44.69 25.86
N ALA A 509 -2.52 45.59 26.71
CA ALA A 509 -1.74 46.75 27.12
C ALA A 509 -0.61 46.27 28.05
N ALA A 510 0.59 46.08 27.51
CA ALA A 510 1.71 45.60 28.31
C ALA A 510 2.25 46.71 29.22
N ARG A 511 2.47 46.37 30.49
CA ARG A 511 3.39 47.09 31.40
C ARG A 511 4.88 46.87 31.04
N SER A 512 5.22 46.60 29.77
CA SER A 512 6.60 46.68 29.27
C SER A 512 6.64 46.82 27.74
N ARG A 513 7.82 47.25 27.25
CA ARG A 513 8.12 47.73 25.90
C ARG A 513 8.19 46.60 24.85
N GLN A 514 7.16 45.78 24.71
CA GLN A 514 6.93 44.97 23.51
C GLN A 514 5.45 45.00 23.14
N ARG A 515 5.12 45.63 22.00
CA ARG A 515 3.79 45.57 21.38
C ARG A 515 3.73 44.36 20.46
N THR A 516 3.33 43.20 20.97
CA THR A 516 2.94 42.09 20.07
C THR A 516 1.45 42.24 19.77
N ALA A 517 1.13 42.49 18.50
CA ALA A 517 -0.25 42.51 18.03
C ALA A 517 -0.77 41.07 17.94
N GLY A 518 -1.89 40.77 18.61
CA GLY A 518 -2.69 39.55 18.47
C GLY A 518 -1.99 38.24 18.84
N ASN A 519 -2.01 37.87 20.12
CA ASN A 519 -1.57 36.53 20.53
C ASN A 519 -2.71 35.52 20.35
N SER A 520 -2.42 34.40 19.68
CA SER A 520 -3.33 33.25 19.62
C SER A 520 -2.75 32.07 20.39
N TYR A 521 -3.59 31.40 21.18
CA TYR A 521 -3.23 30.21 21.95
C TYR A 521 -4.00 29.01 21.39
N VAL A 522 -3.33 27.90 21.13
CA VAL A 522 -3.98 26.64 20.77
C VAL A 522 -3.95 25.73 21.99
N VAL A 523 -5.14 25.32 22.45
CA VAL A 523 -5.33 24.62 23.73
C VAL A 523 -6.22 23.40 23.51
N SER A 524 -6.04 22.36 24.32
CA SER A 524 -6.96 21.22 24.37
C SER A 524 -8.28 21.62 25.05
N GLY A 525 -9.37 20.90 24.77
CA GLY A 525 -10.66 21.11 25.43
C GLY A 525 -10.58 20.97 26.96
N LYS A 526 -9.79 19.99 27.47
CA LYS A 526 -9.56 19.81 28.91
C LYS A 526 -8.87 21.00 29.58
N ASP A 527 -7.92 21.65 28.89
CA ASP A 527 -7.10 22.73 29.46
C ASP A 527 -7.64 24.13 29.12
N MET A 528 -8.84 24.21 28.52
CA MET A 528 -9.42 25.47 28.07
C MET A 528 -9.68 26.43 29.24
N SER A 529 -10.22 25.91 30.35
CA SER A 529 -10.57 26.73 31.51
C SER A 529 -9.35 27.31 32.22
N SER A 530 -8.26 26.55 32.33
CA SER A 530 -7.00 27.01 32.93
C SER A 530 -6.33 28.08 32.06
N GLN A 531 -6.33 27.90 30.74
CA GLN A 531 -5.77 28.90 29.83
C GLN A 531 -6.59 30.19 29.82
N MET A 532 -7.93 30.13 29.88
CA MET A 532 -8.77 31.32 29.96
C MET A 532 -8.52 32.10 31.25
N LYS A 533 -8.42 31.42 32.39
CA LYS A 533 -8.06 32.04 33.68
C LYS A 533 -6.70 32.73 33.59
N TYR A 534 -5.70 32.09 32.98
CA TYR A 534 -4.39 32.67 32.76
C TYR A 534 -4.41 33.92 31.87
N ILE A 535 -5.20 33.91 30.79
CA ILE A 535 -5.37 35.06 29.89
C ILE A 535 -6.01 36.24 30.63
N HIS A 536 -7.06 35.99 31.40
CA HIS A 536 -7.75 37.03 32.18
C HIS A 536 -6.88 37.57 33.32
N ALA A 537 -6.13 36.73 34.02
CA ALA A 537 -5.19 37.16 35.07
C ALA A 537 -4.11 38.13 34.54
N ARG A 538 -3.77 38.04 33.25
CA ARG A 538 -2.84 38.95 32.56
C ARG A 538 -3.53 40.15 31.90
N GLY A 539 -4.82 40.38 32.17
CA GLY A 539 -5.58 41.48 31.59
C GLY A 539 -5.87 41.32 30.08
N GLY A 540 -5.74 40.10 29.54
CA GLY A 540 -6.12 39.81 28.16
C GLY A 540 -7.63 39.72 27.97
N LYS A 541 -8.14 40.32 26.90
CA LYS A 541 -9.53 40.15 26.45
C LYS A 541 -9.57 39.13 25.32
N ILE A 542 -10.35 38.07 25.48
CA ILE A 542 -10.53 37.03 24.46
C ILE A 542 -11.42 37.58 23.35
N VAL A 543 -10.97 37.48 22.10
CA VAL A 543 -11.66 37.98 20.89
C VAL A 543 -12.50 36.87 20.26
N SER A 544 -11.93 35.68 20.12
CA SER A 544 -12.65 34.53 19.57
C SER A 544 -12.06 33.21 20.05
N ILE A 545 -12.92 32.20 20.14
CA ILE A 545 -12.54 30.81 20.39
C ILE A 545 -13.07 30.00 19.21
N THR A 546 -12.17 29.40 18.42
CA THR A 546 -12.54 28.61 17.23
C THR A 546 -11.96 27.21 17.33
N GLU A 547 -12.74 26.20 16.93
CA GLU A 547 -12.22 24.83 16.82
C GLU A 547 -11.19 24.78 15.69
N VAL A 548 -10.01 24.23 15.98
CA VAL A 548 -8.94 24.08 14.99
C VAL A 548 -9.16 22.78 14.24
N MET A 549 -9.77 22.89 13.04
CA MET A 549 -9.98 21.80 12.10
C MET A 549 -8.68 21.12 11.64
#